data_AF-A0AAW7WA45-F1
#
_entry.id   AF-A0AAW7WA45-F1
#
_cell.length_a   1.000
_cell.length_b   1.000
_cell.length_c   1.000
_cell.angle_alpha   90.00
_cell.angle_beta   90.00
_cell.angle_gamma   90.00
#
_symmetry.space_group_name_H-M   'P 1'
#
loop_
_entity.id
_entity.type
_entity.pdbx_description
1 polymer ?
#
loop_
_entity_poly.entity_id
_entity_poly.type
_entity_poly.pdbx_seq_one_letter_code
_entity_poly.pdbx_strand_id
1 'polypeptide(L)'
;MKPLLLIGAGGHACSLIDLIETQGEWHIHGLIGLPEQVGSTVLSYRVLGTDDDLPTLRSTCPAALLAIGQLPDPAPRQQLASQLKHLGFLCPVVISPHAVVSRHATLGEGSVVGHGAIVNAGAAVGLHCTVNTLALIEHDAQVGDHCHVSTGALVNGGVQLGTGCFIGSGAMLREGLQLPAGTVISAGKRVMGWPLL
;
A
#
# COMPACT_ATOMS: atom_id res chain seq x y z
N MET A 1 14.90 -5.11 16.01
CA MET A 1 13.96 -4.67 14.96
C MET A 1 14.53 -3.43 14.30
N LYS A 2 14.34 -3.27 12.98
CA LYS A 2 14.84 -2.10 12.23
C LYS A 2 13.85 -0.93 12.40
N PRO A 3 14.29 0.32 12.59
CA PRO A 3 13.39 1.45 12.74
C PRO A 3 12.67 1.75 11.41
N LEU A 4 11.38 2.04 11.48
CA LEU A 4 10.52 2.37 10.34
C LEU A 4 9.69 3.61 10.66
N LEU A 5 9.75 4.61 9.79
CA LEU A 5 8.89 5.80 9.85
C LEU A 5 7.61 5.55 9.07
N LEU A 6 6.44 5.89 9.63
CA LEU A 6 5.18 5.82 8.90
C LEU A 6 4.78 7.21 8.40
N ILE A 7 4.63 7.35 7.08
CA ILE A 7 4.24 8.61 6.46
C ILE A 7 2.71 8.65 6.37
N GLY A 8 2.08 9.41 7.26
CA GLY A 8 0.63 9.45 7.44
C GLY A 8 0.23 9.05 8.86
N ALA A 9 -0.69 9.80 9.45
CA ALA A 9 -1.23 9.60 10.80
C ALA A 9 -2.77 9.47 10.83
N GLY A 10 -3.34 8.91 9.74
CA GLY A 10 -4.78 8.71 9.58
C GLY A 10 -5.24 7.26 9.81
N GLY A 11 -6.48 6.95 9.44
CA GLY A 11 -7.06 5.62 9.64
C GLY A 11 -6.31 4.48 8.94
N HIS A 12 -5.71 4.73 7.77
CA HIS A 12 -4.87 3.72 7.11
C HIS A 12 -3.60 3.41 7.92
N ALA A 13 -3.02 4.42 8.58
CA ALA A 13 -1.88 4.23 9.46
C ALA A 13 -2.22 3.32 10.65
N CYS A 14 -3.42 3.43 11.21
CA CYS A 14 -3.87 2.51 12.27
C CYS A 14 -3.82 1.05 11.81
N SER A 15 -4.27 0.75 10.58
CA SER A 15 -4.21 -0.60 10.03
C SER A 15 -2.78 -1.07 9.76
N LEU A 16 -1.88 -0.18 9.34
CA LEU A 16 -0.48 -0.54 9.11
C LEU A 16 0.29 -0.73 10.42
N ILE A 17 -0.03 0.04 11.47
CA ILE A 17 0.53 -0.15 12.81
C ILE A 17 0.26 -1.58 13.29
N ASP A 18 -1.01 -1.99 13.29
CA ASP A 18 -1.44 -3.33 13.70
C ASP A 18 -0.74 -4.45 12.91
N LEU A 19 -0.61 -4.26 11.58
CA LEU A 19 0.11 -5.20 10.71
C LEU A 19 1.59 -5.30 11.06
N ILE A 20 2.26 -4.16 11.22
CA ILE A 20 3.70 -4.11 11.51
C ILE A 20 4.01 -4.69 12.89
N GLU A 21 3.18 -4.38 13.89
CA GLU A 21 3.29 -4.95 15.23
C GLU A 21 3.14 -6.48 15.20
N THR A 22 2.16 -6.98 14.45
CA THR A 22 1.93 -8.42 14.29
C THR A 22 3.08 -9.11 13.55
N GLN A 23 3.70 -8.44 12.56
CA GLN A 23 4.86 -8.95 11.84
C GLN A 23 6.11 -9.05 12.72
N GLY A 24 6.37 -8.06 13.58
CA GLY A 24 7.48 -8.07 14.53
C GLY A 24 8.89 -7.87 13.93
N GLU A 25 9.01 -7.56 12.64
CA GLU A 25 10.32 -7.31 11.98
C GLU A 25 10.78 -5.84 12.13
N TRP A 26 9.81 -4.93 12.15
CA TRP A 26 10.03 -3.48 12.16
C TRP A 26 9.62 -2.86 13.49
N HIS A 27 10.37 -1.85 13.91
CA HIS A 27 10.04 -1.00 15.04
C HIS A 27 9.53 0.32 14.51
N ILE A 28 8.26 0.64 14.75
CA ILE A 28 7.68 1.92 14.35
C ILE A 28 8.36 3.03 15.16
N HIS A 29 9.19 3.83 14.49
CA HIS A 29 9.93 4.93 15.12
C HIS A 29 9.00 6.09 15.49
N GLY A 30 7.97 6.30 14.68
CA GLY A 30 6.96 7.33 14.85
C GLY A 30 6.24 7.59 13.52
N LEU A 31 5.35 8.57 13.54
CA LEU A 31 4.52 8.93 12.40
C LEU A 31 4.88 10.32 11.89
N ILE A 32 4.60 10.55 10.61
CA ILE A 32 4.54 11.87 9.98
C ILE A 32 3.08 12.20 9.72
N GLY A 33 2.68 13.41 10.06
CA GLY A 33 1.29 13.86 9.95
C GLY A 33 1.20 15.29 9.49
N LEU A 34 -0.02 15.82 9.54
CA LEU A 34 -0.28 17.24 9.29
C LEU A 34 0.24 18.10 10.46
N PRO A 35 0.48 19.40 10.26
CA PRO A 35 1.00 20.29 11.30
C PRO A 35 0.22 20.23 12.62
N GLU A 36 -1.11 20.17 12.54
CA GLU A 36 -2.01 20.07 13.71
C GLU A 36 -1.96 18.73 14.43
N GLN A 37 -1.40 17.69 13.80
CA GLN A 37 -1.25 16.36 14.38
C GLN A 37 0.09 16.20 15.10
N VAL A 38 1.07 17.10 14.89
CA VAL A 38 2.41 16.98 15.47
C VAL A 38 2.33 16.95 16.99
N GLY A 39 3.01 15.97 17.60
CA GLY A 39 3.01 15.73 19.03
C GLY A 39 1.84 14.90 19.56
N SER A 40 0.79 14.67 18.75
CA SER A 40 -0.29 13.74 19.09
C SER A 40 0.19 12.28 19.03
N THR A 41 -0.69 11.36 19.42
CA THR A 41 -0.41 9.91 19.45
C THR A 41 -1.47 9.13 18.67
N VAL A 42 -1.03 8.18 17.86
CA VAL A 42 -1.86 7.22 17.13
C VAL A 42 -1.44 5.81 17.56
N LEU A 43 -2.36 5.06 18.18
CA LEU A 43 -2.10 3.71 18.71
C LEU A 43 -0.77 3.58 19.48
N SER A 44 -0.51 4.49 20.41
CA SER A 44 0.72 4.57 21.23
C SER A 44 1.98 5.11 20.54
N TYR A 45 1.93 5.44 19.25
CA TYR A 45 3.06 6.03 18.53
C TYR A 45 2.87 7.53 18.31
N ARG A 46 3.93 8.30 18.56
CA ARG A 46 3.91 9.76 18.45
C ARG A 46 4.04 10.22 17.00
N VAL A 47 3.31 11.26 16.64
CA VAL A 47 3.53 12.02 15.41
C VAL A 47 4.73 12.94 15.64
N LEU A 48 5.85 12.65 14.97
CA LEU A 48 7.15 13.28 15.19
C LEU A 48 7.30 14.62 14.50
N GLY A 49 6.58 14.84 13.40
CA GLY A 49 6.73 16.01 12.55
C GLY A 49 5.85 15.94 11.30
N THR A 50 6.17 16.80 10.34
CA THR A 50 5.53 16.89 9.02
C THR A 50 6.47 16.40 7.92
N ASP A 51 6.03 16.48 6.66
CA ASP A 51 6.84 16.10 5.51
C ASP A 51 8.14 16.93 5.38
N ASP A 52 8.16 18.13 5.97
CA ASP A 52 9.34 19.01 6.00
C ASP A 52 10.46 18.47 6.92
N ASP A 53 10.11 17.63 7.90
CA ASP A 53 11.06 17.04 8.84
C ASP A 53 11.75 15.78 8.30
N LEU A 54 11.29 15.26 7.14
CA LEU A 54 11.82 14.04 6.52
C LEU A 54 13.35 14.04 6.29
N PRO A 55 13.99 15.13 5.82
CA PRO A 55 15.45 15.15 5.64
C PRO A 55 16.21 14.93 6.95
N THR A 56 15.72 15.53 8.04
CA THR A 56 16.32 15.37 9.38
C THR A 56 16.08 13.96 9.90
N LEU A 57 14.84 13.46 9.82
CA LEU A 57 14.47 12.13 10.29
C LEU A 57 15.12 11.00 9.50
N ARG A 58 15.48 11.23 8.23
CA ARG A 58 16.23 10.26 7.43
C ARG A 58 17.57 9.89 8.06
N SER A 59 18.20 10.83 8.78
CA SER A 59 19.51 10.60 9.42
C SER A 59 19.43 9.61 10.58
N THR A 60 18.27 9.53 11.26
CA THR A 60 18.05 8.66 12.42
C THR A 60 17.23 7.40 12.08
N CYS A 61 16.39 7.47 11.04
CA CYS A 61 15.54 6.39 10.59
C CYS A 61 15.68 6.21 9.06
N PRO A 62 16.41 5.19 8.58
CA PRO A 62 16.69 5.02 7.15
C PRO A 62 15.53 4.45 6.34
N ALA A 63 14.48 3.92 6.98
CA ALA A 63 13.35 3.29 6.31
C ALA A 63 12.05 4.05 6.55
N ALA A 64 11.20 4.11 5.53
CA ALA A 64 9.89 4.75 5.59
C ALA A 64 8.84 3.94 4.82
N LEU A 65 7.59 3.99 5.28
CA LEU A 65 6.45 3.36 4.63
C LEU A 65 5.32 4.38 4.46
N LEU A 66 4.73 4.45 3.28
CA LEU A 66 3.55 5.28 3.06
C LEU A 66 2.34 4.66 3.77
N ALA A 67 1.86 5.36 4.78
CA ALA A 67 0.67 5.04 5.58
C ALA A 67 -0.52 5.95 5.24
N ILE A 68 -0.48 6.61 4.08
CA ILE A 68 -1.59 7.37 3.49
C ILE A 68 -2.37 6.42 2.58
N GLY A 69 -3.67 6.25 2.88
CA GLY A 69 -4.58 5.50 2.02
C GLY A 69 -4.82 6.21 0.68
N GLN A 70 -5.66 5.63 -0.19
CA GLN A 70 -5.93 6.30 -1.46
C GLN A 70 -6.77 7.56 -1.28
N LEU A 71 -6.32 8.63 -1.92
CA LEU A 71 -6.95 9.94 -1.94
C LEU A 71 -7.70 10.14 -3.28
N PRO A 72 -8.69 11.04 -3.35
CA PRO A 72 -9.31 11.42 -4.62
C PRO A 72 -8.30 11.94 -5.65
N ASP A 73 -7.33 12.71 -5.18
CA ASP A 73 -6.16 13.11 -5.96
C ASP A 73 -4.97 12.20 -5.60
N PRO A 74 -4.42 11.39 -6.52
CA PRO A 74 -3.28 10.53 -6.24
C PRO A 74 -1.95 11.29 -6.13
N ALA A 75 -1.88 12.55 -6.59
CA ALA A 75 -0.63 13.30 -6.70
C ALA A 75 0.12 13.46 -5.36
N PRO A 76 -0.51 13.81 -4.22
CA PRO A 76 0.21 13.98 -2.96
C PRO A 76 0.94 12.71 -2.50
N ARG A 77 0.27 11.55 -2.64
CA ARG A 77 0.86 10.24 -2.27
C ARG A 77 2.05 9.89 -3.17
N GLN A 78 1.96 10.17 -4.46
CA GLN A 78 3.05 9.92 -5.43
C GLN A 78 4.23 10.90 -5.26
N GLN A 79 3.94 12.15 -4.92
CA GLN A 79 4.97 13.15 -4.60
C GLN A 79 5.74 12.75 -3.36
N LEU A 80 5.06 12.30 -2.30
CA LEU A 80 5.72 11.79 -1.10
C LEU A 80 6.56 10.54 -1.38
N ALA A 81 6.07 9.58 -2.17
CA ALA A 81 6.87 8.44 -2.60
C ALA A 81 8.18 8.88 -3.28
N SER A 82 8.08 9.86 -4.19
CA SER A 82 9.22 10.42 -4.91
C SER A 82 10.18 11.15 -3.98
N GLN A 83 9.67 11.91 -3.01
CA GLN A 83 10.47 12.59 -1.99
C GLN A 83 11.23 11.60 -1.10
N LEU A 84 10.57 10.53 -0.64
CA LEU A 84 11.23 9.48 0.13
C LEU A 84 12.40 8.85 -0.64
N LYS A 85 12.17 8.54 -1.92
CA LYS A 85 13.22 8.02 -2.81
C LYS A 85 14.36 9.00 -3.01
N HIS A 86 14.05 10.28 -3.23
CA HIS A 86 15.07 11.32 -3.41
C HIS A 86 15.93 11.53 -2.15
N LEU A 87 15.32 11.46 -0.97
CA LEU A 87 16.00 11.49 0.32
C LEU A 87 16.73 10.16 0.65
N GLY A 88 16.63 9.15 -0.22
CA GLY A 88 17.30 7.87 -0.08
C GLY A 88 16.74 7.00 1.04
N PHE A 89 15.46 7.14 1.40
CA PHE A 89 14.78 6.20 2.29
C PHE A 89 14.68 4.82 1.64
N LEU A 90 14.86 3.78 2.45
CA LEU A 90 14.45 2.42 2.11
C LEU A 90 12.93 2.32 2.27
N CYS A 91 12.22 1.92 1.22
CA CYS A 91 10.79 1.64 1.30
C CYS A 91 10.56 0.12 1.32
N PRO A 92 10.45 -0.52 2.50
CA PRO A 92 10.36 -1.98 2.56
C PRO A 92 9.03 -2.48 2.00
N VAL A 93 9.03 -3.72 1.51
CA VAL A 93 7.79 -4.50 1.36
C VAL A 93 7.40 -5.00 2.75
N VAL A 94 6.15 -4.77 3.14
CA VAL A 94 5.64 -5.19 4.45
C VAL A 94 4.52 -6.19 4.23
N ILE A 95 4.72 -7.43 4.69
CA ILE A 95 3.81 -8.54 4.47
C ILE A 95 3.31 -9.00 5.83
N SER A 96 1.98 -9.02 5.99
CA SER A 96 1.37 -9.60 7.17
C SER A 96 1.78 -11.08 7.31
N PRO A 97 2.11 -11.58 8.51
CA PRO A 97 2.36 -13.00 8.72
C PRO A 97 1.11 -13.88 8.50
N HIS A 98 -0.06 -13.26 8.36
CA HIS A 98 -1.32 -13.93 8.03
C HIS A 98 -1.69 -13.85 6.54
N ALA A 99 -0.85 -13.24 5.70
CA ALA A 99 -1.02 -13.28 4.26
C ALA A 99 -0.43 -14.55 3.64
N VAL A 100 -0.93 -14.94 2.47
CA VAL A 100 -0.35 -16.01 1.64
C VAL A 100 0.26 -15.37 0.40
N VAL A 101 1.58 -15.27 0.36
CA VAL A 101 2.30 -14.74 -0.80
C VAL A 101 3.12 -15.86 -1.42
N SER A 102 2.88 -16.14 -2.69
CA SER A 102 3.65 -17.14 -3.44
C SER A 102 5.11 -16.72 -3.53
N ARG A 103 6.03 -17.67 -3.36
CA ARG A 103 7.47 -17.48 -3.64
C ARG A 103 7.77 -17.16 -5.11
N HIS A 104 6.78 -17.35 -5.99
CA HIS A 104 6.86 -17.06 -7.42
C HIS A 104 6.18 -15.73 -7.79
N ALA A 105 5.71 -14.95 -6.80
CA ALA A 105 5.21 -13.60 -7.01
C ALA A 105 6.34 -12.57 -6.79
N THR A 106 6.17 -11.38 -7.36
CA THR A 106 7.08 -10.24 -7.14
C THR A 106 6.31 -9.08 -6.54
N LEU A 107 6.87 -8.44 -5.50
CA LEU A 107 6.31 -7.27 -4.84
C LEU A 107 7.31 -6.11 -4.91
N GLY A 108 6.87 -4.96 -5.43
CA GLY A 108 7.66 -3.74 -5.51
C GLY A 108 7.86 -3.04 -4.18
N GLU A 109 8.93 -2.26 -4.06
CA GLU A 109 9.28 -1.49 -2.86
C GLU A 109 8.11 -0.61 -2.35
N GLY A 110 8.01 -0.48 -1.03
CA GLY A 110 6.96 0.28 -0.35
C GLY A 110 5.55 -0.31 -0.45
N SER A 111 5.39 -1.50 -1.04
CA SER A 111 4.10 -2.18 -1.10
C SER A 111 3.77 -2.93 0.19
N VAL A 112 2.48 -2.99 0.50
CA VAL A 112 1.95 -3.66 1.69
C VAL A 112 0.99 -4.77 1.29
N VAL A 113 1.11 -5.91 1.97
CA VAL A 113 0.17 -7.04 1.86
C VAL A 113 -0.49 -7.27 3.22
N GLY A 114 -1.79 -6.97 3.28
CA GLY A 114 -2.61 -6.96 4.49
C GLY A 114 -2.95 -8.35 5.04
N HIS A 115 -3.59 -8.35 6.22
CA HIS A 115 -4.05 -9.56 6.89
C HIS A 115 -4.94 -10.43 5.99
N GLY A 116 -4.61 -11.71 5.85
CA GLY A 116 -5.39 -12.68 5.06
C GLY A 116 -5.41 -12.41 3.55
N ALA A 117 -4.63 -11.44 3.05
CA ALA A 117 -4.51 -11.22 1.62
C ALA A 117 -3.74 -12.37 0.94
N ILE A 118 -4.06 -12.63 -0.33
CA ILE A 118 -3.45 -13.71 -1.12
C ILE A 118 -2.86 -13.12 -2.39
N VAL A 119 -1.59 -13.43 -2.66
CA VAL A 119 -0.89 -13.09 -3.91
C VAL A 119 -0.32 -14.36 -4.51
N ASN A 120 -0.94 -14.84 -5.58
CA ASN A 120 -0.65 -16.15 -6.18
C ASN A 120 0.57 -16.14 -7.12
N ALA A 121 0.97 -17.34 -7.57
CA ALA A 121 2.16 -17.54 -8.38
C ALA A 121 2.11 -16.75 -9.71
N GLY A 122 3.24 -16.17 -10.12
CA GLY A 122 3.32 -15.39 -11.37
C GLY A 122 2.73 -14.00 -11.27
N ALA A 123 2.04 -13.66 -10.18
CA ALA A 123 1.53 -12.30 -9.97
C ALA A 123 2.68 -11.31 -9.75
N ALA A 124 2.54 -10.12 -10.32
CA ALA A 124 3.46 -9.00 -10.13
C ALA A 124 2.71 -7.80 -9.57
N VAL A 125 3.15 -7.32 -8.40
CA VAL A 125 2.64 -6.09 -7.77
C VAL A 125 3.73 -5.04 -7.81
N GLY A 126 3.41 -3.88 -8.35
CA GLY A 126 4.32 -2.74 -8.51
C GLY A 126 4.71 -2.07 -7.20
N LEU A 127 5.29 -0.88 -7.33
CA LEU A 127 5.79 -0.09 -6.20
C LEU A 127 4.65 0.59 -5.45
N HIS A 128 4.80 0.77 -4.14
CA HIS A 128 3.88 1.53 -3.30
C HIS A 128 2.40 1.13 -3.47
N CYS A 129 2.14 -0.16 -3.66
CA CYS A 129 0.80 -0.71 -3.78
C CYS A 129 0.26 -1.16 -2.43
N THR A 130 -1.05 -1.11 -2.28
CA THR A 130 -1.74 -1.69 -1.12
C THR A 130 -2.58 -2.87 -1.58
N VAL A 131 -2.20 -4.08 -1.20
CA VAL A 131 -3.04 -5.29 -1.27
C VAL A 131 -3.67 -5.44 0.10
N ASN A 132 -4.88 -4.91 0.26
CA ASN A 132 -5.48 -4.71 1.57
C ASN A 132 -6.00 -6.03 2.19
N THR A 133 -6.49 -5.97 3.43
CA THR A 133 -7.05 -7.11 4.17
C THR A 133 -7.99 -7.96 3.32
N LEU A 134 -7.76 -9.27 3.27
CA LEU A 134 -8.54 -10.26 2.49
C LEU A 134 -8.58 -10.02 0.97
N ALA A 135 -7.78 -9.11 0.41
CA ALA A 135 -7.70 -8.94 -1.04
C ALA A 135 -7.01 -10.13 -1.72
N LEU A 136 -7.43 -10.43 -2.94
CA LEU A 136 -6.87 -11.50 -3.78
C LEU A 136 -6.24 -10.92 -5.04
N ILE A 137 -5.00 -11.28 -5.29
CA ILE A 137 -4.31 -11.14 -6.58
C ILE A 137 -4.03 -12.54 -7.10
N GLU A 138 -4.78 -12.97 -8.11
CA GLU A 138 -4.64 -14.29 -8.71
C GLU A 138 -3.40 -14.44 -9.58
N HIS A 139 -3.15 -15.68 -10.01
CA HIS A 139 -2.00 -16.03 -10.83
C HIS A 139 -1.87 -15.16 -12.09
N ASP A 140 -0.63 -14.83 -12.45
CA ASP A 140 -0.28 -14.04 -13.64
C ASP A 140 -0.90 -12.62 -13.72
N ALA A 141 -1.58 -12.14 -12.67
CA ALA A 141 -2.09 -10.78 -12.62
C ALA A 141 -0.95 -9.76 -12.48
N GLN A 142 -1.07 -8.63 -13.15
CA GLN A 142 -0.11 -7.53 -13.14
C GLN A 142 -0.77 -6.28 -12.54
N VAL A 143 -0.28 -5.84 -11.39
CA VAL A 143 -0.75 -4.64 -10.70
C VAL A 143 0.31 -3.56 -10.83
N GLY A 144 0.01 -2.49 -11.56
CA GLY A 144 0.92 -1.36 -11.74
C GLY A 144 1.18 -0.57 -10.45
N ASP A 145 2.15 0.34 -10.49
CA ASP A 145 2.56 1.12 -9.32
C ASP A 145 1.42 1.93 -8.70
N HIS A 146 1.50 2.22 -7.40
CA HIS A 146 0.56 3.04 -6.65
C HIS A 146 -0.91 2.56 -6.68
N CYS A 147 -1.17 1.30 -7.05
CA CYS A 147 -2.52 0.74 -7.00
C CYS A 147 -2.97 0.46 -5.57
N HIS A 148 -4.28 0.55 -5.35
CA HIS A 148 -4.92 0.14 -4.09
C HIS A 148 -5.99 -0.91 -4.40
N VAL A 149 -5.69 -2.16 -4.07
CA VAL A 149 -6.64 -3.27 -4.11
C VAL A 149 -7.25 -3.39 -2.72
N SER A 150 -8.46 -2.87 -2.57
CA SER A 150 -9.10 -2.65 -1.26
C SER A 150 -9.61 -3.94 -0.61
N THR A 151 -10.14 -3.81 0.60
CA THR A 151 -10.52 -4.95 1.45
C THR A 151 -11.42 -5.94 0.72
N GLY A 152 -11.01 -7.21 0.66
CA GLY A 152 -11.79 -8.27 0.03
C GLY A 152 -11.99 -8.11 -1.49
N ALA A 153 -11.26 -7.21 -2.16
CA ALA A 153 -11.32 -7.09 -3.61
C ALA A 153 -10.61 -8.26 -4.30
N LEU A 154 -11.17 -8.71 -5.43
CA LEU A 154 -10.72 -9.88 -6.17
C LEU A 154 -10.20 -9.47 -7.56
N VAL A 155 -8.90 -9.60 -7.78
CA VAL A 155 -8.23 -9.41 -9.06
C VAL A 155 -7.91 -10.80 -9.62
N ASN A 156 -8.75 -11.31 -10.52
CA ASN A 156 -8.61 -12.68 -11.04
C ASN A 156 -7.42 -12.83 -12.01
N GLY A 157 -7.18 -14.08 -12.43
CA GLY A 157 -5.97 -14.45 -13.16
C GLY A 157 -5.73 -13.64 -14.43
N GLY A 158 -4.48 -13.24 -14.66
CA GLY A 158 -4.07 -12.49 -15.85
C GLY A 158 -4.65 -11.08 -15.99
N VAL A 159 -5.33 -10.53 -14.97
CA VAL A 159 -5.80 -9.14 -14.98
C VAL A 159 -4.60 -8.19 -14.95
N GLN A 160 -4.68 -7.11 -15.73
CA GLN A 160 -3.67 -6.04 -15.81
C GLN A 160 -4.28 -4.73 -15.33
N LEU A 161 -3.74 -4.17 -14.25
CA LEU A 161 -4.10 -2.86 -13.72
C LEU A 161 -3.00 -1.86 -14.07
N GLY A 162 -3.37 -0.78 -14.76
CA GLY A 162 -2.45 0.36 -14.93
C GLY A 162 -2.12 1.05 -13.61
N THR A 163 -1.08 1.87 -13.62
CA THR A 163 -0.63 2.66 -12.46
C THR A 163 -1.77 3.43 -11.81
N GLY A 164 -1.83 3.43 -10.47
CA GLY A 164 -2.75 4.24 -9.69
C GLY A 164 -4.20 3.76 -9.70
N CYS A 165 -4.50 2.55 -10.19
CA CYS A 165 -5.85 1.99 -10.13
C CYS A 165 -6.32 1.82 -8.68
N PHE A 166 -7.60 2.12 -8.45
CA PHE A 166 -8.29 1.87 -7.18
C PHE A 166 -9.38 0.83 -7.38
N ILE A 167 -9.20 -0.34 -6.77
CA ILE A 167 -10.20 -1.41 -6.79
C ILE A 167 -10.89 -1.41 -5.44
N GLY A 168 -12.14 -0.94 -5.40
CA GLY A 168 -12.92 -0.75 -4.18
C GLY A 168 -13.25 -2.06 -3.46
N SER A 169 -13.57 -1.96 -2.17
CA SER A 169 -13.75 -3.12 -1.30
C SER A 169 -14.81 -4.08 -1.84
N GLY A 170 -14.50 -5.38 -1.83
CA GLY A 170 -15.40 -6.43 -2.35
C GLY A 170 -15.67 -6.37 -3.86
N ALA A 171 -15.01 -5.50 -4.62
CA ALA A 171 -15.12 -5.53 -6.08
C ALA A 171 -14.43 -6.78 -6.65
N MET A 172 -14.89 -7.24 -7.81
CA MET A 172 -14.31 -8.40 -8.50
C MET A 172 -14.07 -8.05 -9.96
N LEU A 173 -12.87 -8.35 -10.43
CA LEU A 173 -12.47 -8.22 -11.83
C LEU A 173 -12.38 -9.61 -12.44
N ARG A 174 -13.08 -9.83 -13.57
CA ARG A 174 -12.97 -11.05 -14.37
C ARG A 174 -11.52 -11.27 -14.85
N GLU A 175 -11.14 -12.52 -15.04
CA GLU A 175 -9.84 -12.92 -15.62
C GLU A 175 -9.51 -12.18 -16.92
N GLY A 176 -8.23 -11.84 -17.12
CA GLY A 176 -7.70 -11.27 -18.36
C GLY A 176 -8.10 -9.82 -18.66
N LEU A 177 -8.83 -9.12 -17.78
CA LEU A 177 -9.18 -7.72 -18.00
C LEU A 177 -7.95 -6.82 -18.00
N GLN A 178 -8.00 -5.75 -18.82
CA GLN A 178 -6.96 -4.73 -18.88
C GLN A 178 -7.59 -3.37 -18.54
N LEU A 179 -7.25 -2.82 -17.38
CA LEU A 179 -7.77 -1.55 -16.89
C LEU A 179 -6.70 -0.46 -17.06
N PRO A 180 -7.01 0.67 -17.73
CA PRO A 180 -6.09 1.80 -17.87
C PRO A 180 -5.64 2.39 -16.54
N ALA A 181 -4.54 3.13 -16.55
CA ALA A 181 -4.04 3.86 -15.39
C ALA A 181 -5.12 4.79 -14.78
N GLY A 182 -5.13 4.87 -13.45
CA GLY A 182 -6.09 5.69 -12.70
C GLY A 182 -7.53 5.19 -12.71
N THR A 183 -7.80 3.97 -13.20
CA THR A 183 -9.17 3.43 -13.19
C THR A 183 -9.66 3.23 -11.75
N VAL A 184 -10.87 3.70 -11.49
CA VAL A 184 -11.55 3.55 -10.20
C VAL A 184 -12.73 2.60 -10.36
N ILE A 185 -12.69 1.48 -9.63
CA ILE A 185 -13.80 0.53 -9.53
C ILE A 185 -14.45 0.70 -8.16
N SER A 186 -15.75 1.02 -8.14
CA SER A 186 -16.49 1.19 -6.89
C SER A 186 -16.60 -0.10 -6.09
N ALA A 187 -16.77 0.03 -4.78
CA ALA A 187 -16.97 -1.11 -3.88
C ALA A 187 -18.11 -2.03 -4.34
N GLY A 188 -17.92 -3.35 -4.20
CA GLY A 188 -18.90 -4.39 -4.55
C GLY A 188 -19.19 -4.58 -6.04
N LYS A 189 -18.57 -3.80 -6.94
CA LYS A 189 -18.78 -3.95 -8.39
C LYS A 189 -18.14 -5.23 -8.91
N ARG A 190 -18.85 -5.95 -9.77
CA ARG A 190 -18.33 -7.05 -10.58
C ARG A 190 -18.09 -6.53 -12.00
N VAL A 191 -16.84 -6.51 -12.44
CA VAL A 191 -16.43 -6.04 -13.77
C VAL A 191 -16.19 -7.26 -14.64
N MET A 192 -17.01 -7.42 -15.68
CA MET A 192 -16.98 -8.59 -16.58
C MET A 192 -16.40 -8.30 -17.96
N GLY A 193 -16.11 -7.03 -18.26
CA GLY A 193 -15.58 -6.52 -19.52
C GLY A 193 -15.02 -5.10 -19.37
N TRP A 194 -14.12 -4.70 -20.27
CA TRP A 194 -13.59 -3.34 -20.35
C TRP A 194 -13.35 -2.91 -21.82
N PRO A 195 -13.78 -1.70 -22.26
CA PRO A 195 -14.60 -0.75 -21.49
C PRO A 195 -15.95 -1.37 -21.13
N LEU A 196 -16.61 -0.84 -20.10
CA LEU A 196 -17.94 -1.30 -19.69
C LEU A 196 -18.92 -1.07 -20.86
N LEU A 197 -19.36 -2.15 -21.50
CA LEU A 197 -20.47 -2.18 -22.45
C LEU A 197 -21.80 -2.39 -21.73
#